data_AF-A0A932L8V4-F1
#
_entry.id   AF-A0A932L8V4-F1
#
_cell.length_a   1.000
_cell.length_b   1.000
_cell.length_c   1.000
_cell.angle_alpha   90.00
_cell.angle_beta   90.00
_cell.angle_gamma   90.00
#
_symmetry.space_group_name_H-M   'P 1'
#
loop_
_entity.id
_entity.type
_entity.pdbx_description
1 polymer ?
#
loop_
_entity_poly.entity_id
_entity_poly.type
_entity_poly.pdbx_seq_one_letter_code
_entity_poly.pdbx_strand_id
1 'polypeptide(L)' 'MQGDKKFWPKTYLRLKCSACGNEELFVEVMEWEYHLVGGDMHYIRLLEAEAERYECWECGENVEPAIYHRDA' A
#
# COMPACT_ATOMS: atom_id res chain seq x y z
N MET A 1 18.58 35.56 -3.43
CA MET A 1 18.65 34.38 -4.32
C MET A 1 17.51 33.45 -3.91
N GLN A 2 16.39 33.47 -4.64
CA GLN A 2 15.31 32.50 -4.45
C GLN A 2 15.84 31.14 -4.91
N GLY A 3 15.92 30.17 -3.98
CA GLY A 3 16.26 28.79 -4.35
C GLY A 3 15.09 28.17 -5.10
N ASP A 4 15.37 27.67 -6.30
CA ASP A 4 14.43 26.91 -7.11
C ASP A 4 13.95 25.69 -6.33
N LYS A 5 12.76 25.80 -5.72
CA LYS A 5 12.05 24.64 -5.19
C LYS A 5 11.63 23.80 -6.40
N LYS A 6 12.45 22.81 -6.76
CA LYS A 6 12.04 21.75 -7.70
C LYS A 6 10.76 21.12 -7.13
N PHE A 7 9.63 21.45 -7.76
CA PHE A 7 8.34 20.87 -7.45
C PHE A 7 8.34 19.46 -8.04
N TRP A 8 8.77 18.48 -7.24
CA TRP A 8 8.57 17.08 -7.58
C TRP A 8 7.10 16.76 -7.26
N PRO A 9 6.27 16.41 -8.26
CA PRO A 9 4.89 16.02 -7.99
C PRO A 9 4.93 14.82 -7.04
N LYS A 10 4.18 14.90 -5.94
CA LYS A 10 4.05 13.77 -5.01
C LYS A 10 3.25 12.69 -5.70
N THR A 11 3.94 11.63 -6.12
CA THR A 11 3.32 10.40 -6.60
C THR A 11 2.75 9.64 -5.40
N TYR A 12 1.50 9.19 -5.49
CA TYR A 12 0.91 8.27 -4.50
C TYR A 12 0.27 7.08 -5.22
N LEU A 13 0.40 5.89 -4.61
CA LEU A 13 -0.30 4.70 -5.05
C LEU A 13 -1.73 4.73 -4.48
N ARG A 14 -2.72 4.34 -5.29
CA ARG A 14 -4.10 4.14 -4.82
C ARG A 14 -4.69 2.90 -5.48
N LEU A 15 -5.44 2.14 -4.70
CA LEU A 15 -6.20 0.98 -5.17
C LEU A 15 -7.60 1.41 -5.61
N LYS A 16 -8.04 0.84 -6.74
CA LYS A 16 -9.40 0.95 -7.25
C LYS A 16 -9.75 -0.36 -7.95
N CYS A 17 -10.84 -0.99 -7.54
CA CYS A 17 -11.33 -2.18 -8.22
C CYS A 17 -12.00 -1.80 -9.55
N SER A 18 -11.47 -2.29 -10.66
CA SER A 18 -12.06 -2.07 -11.99
C SER A 18 -13.33 -2.88 -12.23
N ALA A 19 -13.53 -3.97 -11.49
CA ALA A 19 -14.68 -4.87 -11.66
C ALA A 19 -15.96 -4.31 -11.01
N CYS A 20 -15.89 -3.87 -9.75
CA CYS A 20 -17.06 -3.38 -9.01
C CYS A 20 -17.03 -1.88 -8.67
N GLY A 21 -15.92 -1.19 -8.94
CA GLY A 21 -15.76 0.24 -8.68
C GLY A 21 -15.44 0.59 -7.22
N ASN A 22 -15.24 -0.40 -6.33
CA ASN A 22 -14.83 -0.16 -4.94
C ASN A 22 -13.50 0.61 -4.87
N GLU A 23 -13.45 1.59 -3.97
CA GLU A 23 -12.30 2.46 -3.70
C GLU A 23 -11.99 2.60 -2.20
N GLU A 24 -12.71 1.86 -1.33
CA GLU A 24 -12.65 2.06 0.13
C GLU A 24 -11.80 1.00 0.84
N LEU A 25 -12.10 -0.28 0.65
CA LEU A 25 -11.50 -1.38 1.41
C LEU A 25 -10.87 -2.43 0.49
N PHE A 26 -9.63 -2.83 0.82
CA PHE A 26 -8.88 -3.85 0.11
C PHE A 26 -8.16 -4.75 1.12
N VAL A 27 -7.97 -6.02 0.76
CA VAL A 27 -7.14 -6.95 1.50
C VAL A 27 -5.74 -6.85 0.92
N GLU A 28 -4.75 -6.63 1.77
CA GLU A 28 -3.34 -6.75 1.42
C GLU A 28 -2.89 -8.17 1.77
N VAL A 29 -2.45 -8.93 0.77
CA VAL A 29 -1.93 -10.29 0.95
C VAL A 29 -0.41 -10.20 0.97
N MET A 30 0.18 -10.62 2.08
CA MET A 30 1.63 -10.50 2.31
C MET A 30 2.37 -11.70 1.72
N GLU A 31 3.48 -11.44 1.01
CA GLU A 31 4.43 -12.50 0.62
C GLU A 31 5.25 -12.93 1.85
N TRP A 32 5.75 -11.94 2.60
CA TRP A 32 6.46 -12.16 3.86
C TRP A 32 6.33 -10.96 4.80
N GLU A 33 6.55 -11.24 6.08
CA GLU A 33 6.61 -10.24 7.14
C GLU A 33 7.77 -10.56 8.08
N TYR A 34 8.47 -9.53 8.55
CA TYR A 34 9.55 -9.65 9.52
C TYR A 34 9.21 -8.94 10.82
N HIS A 35 9.12 -9.70 11.91
CA HIS A 35 8.58 -9.25 13.19
C HIS A 35 9.67 -9.24 14.27
N LEU A 36 9.62 -8.23 15.14
CA LEU A 36 10.32 -8.23 16.42
C LEU A 36 9.48 -8.98 17.46
N VAL A 37 10.09 -10.00 18.08
CA VAL A 37 9.46 -10.82 19.13
C VAL A 37 10.33 -10.87 20.39
N GLY A 38 9.69 -11.09 21.54
CA GLY A 38 10.38 -11.37 22.81
C GLY A 38 11.00 -12.76 22.86
N GLY A 39 11.84 -13.03 23.86
CA GLY A 39 12.49 -14.34 24.04
C GLY A 39 11.52 -15.50 24.34
N ASP A 40 10.30 -15.18 24.77
CA ASP A 40 9.14 -16.05 24.97
C ASP A 40 8.13 -16.01 23.80
N MET A 41 8.54 -15.44 22.65
CA MET A 41 7.78 -15.37 21.39
C MET A 41 6.52 -14.50 21.40
N HIS A 42 6.34 -13.57 22.35
CA HIS A 42 5.27 -12.59 22.22
C HIS A 42 5.59 -11.55 21.13
N TYR A 43 4.57 -11.15 20.37
CA TYR A 43 4.69 -10.11 19.34
C TYR A 43 4.97 -8.74 19.97
N ILE A 44 5.94 -8.02 19.42
CA ILE A 44 6.24 -6.64 19.80
C ILE A 44 5.86 -5.68 18.66
N ARG A 45 6.40 -5.90 17.45
CA ARG A 45 6.16 -5.02 16.30
C ARG A 45 6.56 -5.65 14.95
N LEU A 46 5.87 -5.30 13.88
CA LEU A 46 6.30 -5.48 12.48
C LEU A 46 7.44 -4.52 12.12
N LEU A 47 8.55 -5.04 11.60
CA LEU A 47 9.72 -4.27 11.17
C LEU A 47 9.69 -3.98 9.67
N GLU A 48 9.50 -5.04 8.89
CA GLU A 48 9.50 -5.00 7.42
C GLU A 48 8.45 -5.97 6.89
N ALA A 49 7.92 -5.68 5.72
CA ALA A 49 6.93 -6.53 5.07
C ALA A 49 6.90 -6.26 3.57
N GLU A 50 6.53 -7.28 2.79
CA GLU A 50 6.32 -7.18 1.35
C GLU A 50 4.95 -7.74 0.99
N ALA A 51 4.15 -6.92 0.31
CA ALA A 51 2.85 -7.33 -0.20
C ALA A 51 3.04 -8.12 -1.51
N GLU A 52 2.43 -9.31 -1.59
CA GLU A 52 2.39 -10.12 -2.80
C GLU A 52 1.36 -9.56 -3.78
N ARG A 53 0.15 -9.23 -3.28
CA ARG A 53 -0.98 -8.72 -4.07
C ARG A 53 -2.02 -8.03 -3.21
N TYR A 54 -2.98 -7.38 -3.87
CA TYR A 54 -4.18 -6.83 -3.24
C TYR A 54 -5.44 -7.48 -3.81
N GLU A 55 -6.44 -7.66 -2.95
CA GLU A 55 -7.74 -8.19 -3.32
C GLU A 55 -8.84 -7.18 -2.96
N CYS A 56 -9.84 -7.02 -3.81
CA CYS A 56 -10.98 -6.17 -3.54
C CYS A 56 -11.86 -6.80 -2.47
N TRP A 57 -12.09 -6.12 -1.35
CA TRP A 57 -12.94 -6.65 -0.28
C TRP A 57 -14.36 -6.96 -0.74
N GLU A 58 -14.92 -6.12 -1.63
CA GLU A 58 -16.31 -6.26 -2.08
C GLU A 58 -16.58 -7.43 -3.03
N CYS A 59 -15.66 -7.72 -3.97
CA CYS A 59 -15.89 -8.75 -5.00
C CYS A 59 -14.83 -9.85 -5.07
N GLY A 60 -13.73 -9.73 -4.33
CA GLY A 60 -12.64 -10.71 -4.30
C GLY A 60 -11.65 -10.64 -5.46
N GLU A 61 -11.85 -9.75 -6.43
CA GLU A 61 -10.93 -9.63 -7.56
C GLU A 61 -9.55 -9.12 -7.15
N ASN A 62 -8.50 -9.65 -7.79
CA ASN A 62 -7.15 -9.12 -7.66
C ASN A 62 -7.07 -7.68 -8.22
N VAL A 63 -6.34 -6.82 -7.51
CA VAL A 63 -6.20 -5.39 -7.84
C VAL A 63 -4.73 -5.00 -7.87
N GLU A 64 -4.33 -4.32 -8.94
CA GLU A 64 -3.00 -3.73 -9.06
C GLU A 64 -3.02 -2.27 -8.56
N PRO A 65 -2.01 -1.83 -7.76
CA PRO A 65 -1.85 -0.43 -7.40
C PRO A 65 -1.66 0.46 -8.63
N ALA A 66 -2.48 1.49 -8.77
CA ALA A 66 -2.28 2.50 -9.80
C ALA A 66 -1.45 3.67 -9.26
N ILE A 67 -0.52 4.16 -10.09
CA ILE A 67 0.30 5.34 -9.82
C ILE A 67 -0.52 6.59 -10.13
N TYR A 68 -0.74 7.44 -9.14
CA TYR A 68 -1.40 8.73 -9.32
C TYR A 68 -0.41 9.88 -9.12
N HIS A 69 -0.47 10.84 -10.04
CA HIS A 69 0.19 12.13 -9.91
C HIS A 69 -0.84 13.14 -9.41
N ARG A 70 -0.56 13.82 -8.30
CA ARG A 70 -1.38 14.95 -7.88
C ARG A 70 -1.07 16.13 -8.79
N ASP A 71 -2.00 16.50 -9.65
CA ASP A 71 -1.98 17.83 -10.27
C ASP A 71 -2.20 18.85 -9.15
N ALA A 72 -1.27 19.82 -9.06
CA ALA A 72 -1.19 20.81 -8.00
C ALA A 72 -2.34 21.82 -8.05
#